data_AF-A0A1G6CP18-F1
#
_entry.id   AF-A0A1G6CP18-F1
#
_cell.length_a   1.000
_cell.length_b   1.000
_cell.length_c   1.000
_cell.angle_alpha   90.00
_cell.angle_beta   90.00
_cell.angle_gamma   90.00
#
_symmetry.space_group_name_H-M   'P 1'
#
loop_
_entity.id
_entity.type
_entity.pdbx_description
1 polymer ?
#
loop_
_entity_poly.entity_id
_entity_poly.type
_entity_poly.pdbx_seq_one_letter_code
_entity_poly.pdbx_strand_id
1 'polypeptide(L)' 'MEIKAKLKDFICSTLGVEPDVLEYDTELFSEDPINLDSVDSLEIISFVDGEYGVDMTGVGKEHFVSIDTIAAYIEENK' A
#
# COMPACT_ATOMS: atom_id res chain seq x y z
N MET A 1 -4.52 9.29 -9.49
CA MET A 1 -3.74 8.34 -10.35
C MET A 1 -2.27 8.29 -9.98
N GLU A 2 -1.60 9.44 -9.77
CA GLU A 2 -0.17 9.46 -9.43
C GLU A 2 0.16 8.66 -8.15
N ILE A 3 -0.67 8.79 -7.10
CA ILE A 3 -0.49 8.08 -5.82
C ILE A 3 -0.51 6.55 -6.03
N LYS A 4 -1.53 6.03 -6.73
CA LYS A 4 -1.68 4.60 -7.02
C LYS A 4 -0.49 4.04 -7.80
N ALA A 5 -0.01 4.78 -8.80
CA ALA A 5 1.15 4.37 -9.60
C ALA A 5 2.43 4.32 -8.76
N LYS A 6 2.68 5.32 -7.91
CA LYS A 6 3.82 5.33 -6.98
C LYS A 6 3.76 4.22 -5.94
N LEU A 7 2.58 3.95 -5.37
CA LEU A 7 2.39 2.83 -4.45
C LEU A 7 2.65 1.49 -5.13
N LYS A 8 2.12 1.28 -6.34
CA LYS A 8 2.40 0.06 -7.12
C LYS A 8 3.89 -0.11 -7.39
N ASP A 9 4.57 0.96 -7.82
CA ASP A 9 6.01 0.93 -8.08
C ASP A 9 6.84 0.61 -6.83
N PHE A 10 6.48 1.21 -5.69
CA PHE A 10 7.09 0.93 -4.40
C PHE A 10 6.88 -0.53 -3.96
N ILE A 11 5.66 -1.03 -4.02
CA ILE A 11 5.33 -2.40 -3.62
C ILE A 11 6.08 -3.40 -4.52
N CYS A 12 6.16 -3.15 -5.83
CA CYS A 12 6.93 -4.02 -6.72
C CYS A 12 8.45 -3.94 -6.49
N SER A 13 8.99 -2.73 -6.36
CA SER A 13 10.44 -2.49 -6.33
C SER A 13 11.08 -2.72 -4.96
N THR A 14 10.35 -2.42 -3.89
CA THR A 14 10.84 -2.51 -2.50
C THR A 14 10.39 -3.80 -1.84
N LEU A 15 9.10 -4.15 -1.95
CA LEU A 15 8.55 -5.35 -1.31
C LEU A 15 8.69 -6.61 -2.19
N GLY A 16 9.14 -6.46 -3.43
CA GLY A 16 9.43 -7.58 -4.33
C GLY A 16 8.19 -8.28 -4.88
N VAL A 17 7.04 -7.62 -4.87
CA VAL A 17 5.80 -8.17 -5.43
C VAL A 17 5.84 -8.16 -6.96
N GLU A 18 5.39 -9.24 -7.60
CA GLU A 18 5.34 -9.28 -9.05
C GLU A 18 4.29 -8.31 -9.61
N PRO A 19 4.63 -7.44 -10.58
CA PRO A 19 3.70 -6.43 -11.12
C PRO A 19 2.52 -7.04 -11.87
N ASP A 20 2.65 -8.28 -12.33
CA ASP A 20 1.64 -9.03 -13.08
C ASP A 20 0.50 -9.55 -12.18
N VAL A 21 0.76 -9.71 -10.87
CA VAL A 21 -0.25 -10.13 -9.89
C VAL A 21 -0.81 -8.98 -9.05
N LEU A 22 -0.19 -7.80 -9.14
CA LEU A 22 -0.55 -6.63 -8.34
C LEU A 22 -1.41 -5.66 -9.14
N GLU A 23 -2.73 -5.82 -9.07
CA GLU A 23 -3.68 -4.79 -9.51
C GLU A 23 -4.01 -3.82 -8.36
N TYR A 24 -4.64 -2.68 -8.67
CA TYR A 24 -4.88 -1.66 -7.64
C TYR A 24 -5.88 -2.08 -6.56
N ASP A 25 -6.79 -2.99 -6.88
CA ASP A 25 -7.78 -3.57 -5.98
C ASP A 25 -7.31 -4.89 -5.34
N THR A 26 -6.08 -5.34 -5.65
CA THR A 26 -5.54 -6.59 -5.11
C THR A 26 -5.33 -6.50 -3.60
N GLU A 27 -5.76 -7.52 -2.88
CA GLU A 27 -5.54 -7.64 -1.44
C GLU A 27 -4.07 -7.94 -1.16
N LEU A 28 -3.39 -7.02 -0.48
CA LEU A 28 -1.95 -7.09 -0.25
C LEU A 28 -1.56 -8.14 0.82
N PHE A 29 -2.43 -8.34 1.81
CA PHE A 29 -2.16 -9.16 3.00
C PHE A 29 -2.86 -10.52 2.99
N SER A 30 -3.44 -10.91 1.86
CA SER A 30 -4.13 -12.19 1.71
C SER A 30 -3.15 -13.27 1.24
N GLU A 31 -3.36 -14.53 1.68
CA GLU A 31 -2.44 -15.66 1.44
C GLU A 31 -2.14 -15.91 -0.05
N ASP A 32 -3.07 -15.53 -0.94
CA ASP A 32 -2.88 -15.49 -2.39
C ASP A 32 -3.48 -14.16 -2.93
N PRO A 33 -2.81 -13.41 -3.83
CA PRO A 33 -1.55 -13.74 -4.53
C PRO A 33 -0.27 -13.08 -3.96
N ILE A 34 -0.35 -12.24 -2.91
CA ILE A 34 0.80 -11.42 -2.45
C ILE A 34 1.32 -11.82 -1.08
N ASN A 35 0.45 -12.03 -0.10
CA ASN A 35 0.80 -12.41 1.27
C ASN A 35 1.92 -11.55 1.92
N LEU A 36 1.74 -10.22 1.90
CA LEU A 36 2.61 -9.32 2.66
C LEU A 36 2.52 -9.57 4.16
N ASP A 37 3.61 -9.32 4.87
CA ASP A 37 3.69 -9.50 6.31
C ASP A 37 3.61 -8.18 7.11
N SER A 38 3.83 -8.30 8.43
CA SER A 38 3.81 -7.15 9.34
C SER A 38 4.98 -6.19 9.15
N VAL A 39 6.12 -6.64 8.62
CA VAL A 39 7.29 -5.79 8.31
C VAL A 39 6.99 -4.98 7.07
N ASP A 40 6.46 -5.62 6.02
CA ASP A 40 6.04 -4.95 4.78
C ASP A 40 5.01 -3.85 5.05
N SER A 41 4.08 -4.11 5.99
CA SER A 41 3.12 -3.12 6.46
C SER A 41 3.80 -1.84 6.97
N LEU A 42 4.87 -1.97 7.75
CA LEU A 42 5.60 -0.83 8.30
C LEU A 42 6.35 -0.07 7.22
N GLU A 43 6.86 -0.76 6.19
CA GLU A 43 7.51 -0.11 5.06
C GLU A 43 6.53 0.72 4.23
N ILE A 44 5.31 0.21 3.99
CA ILE A 44 4.23 0.98 3.35
C ILE A 44 3.87 2.20 4.20
N ILE A 45 3.70 2.06 5.52
CA ILE A 45 3.38 3.20 6.40
C ILE A 45 4.49 4.26 6.33
N SER A 46 5.76 3.84 6.42
CA SER A 46 6.93 4.71 6.34
C SER A 46 7.02 5.42 5.00
N PHE A 47 6.73 4.73 3.89
CA PHE A 47 6.68 5.31 2.55
C PHE A 47 5.59 6.36 2.44
N VAL A 48 4.39 6.08 2.95
CA VAL A 48 3.26 7.00 2.89
C VAL A 48 3.50 8.27 3.71
N ASP A 49 4.04 8.12 4.93
CA ASP A 49 4.43 9.25 5.78
C ASP A 49 5.53 10.08 5.11
N GLY A 50 6.58 9.43 4.57
CA GLY A 50 7.70 10.10 3.93
C GLY A 50 7.35 10.84 2.63
N GLU A 51 6.54 10.22 1.75
CA GLU A 51 6.21 10.80 0.44
C GLU A 51 5.03 11.76 0.48
N TYR A 52 4.07 11.54 1.38
CA TYR A 52 2.80 12.28 1.40
C TYR A 52 2.53 13.04 2.71
N GLY A 53 3.30 12.80 3.78
CA GLY A 53 3.10 13.42 5.09
C GLY A 53 1.83 12.92 5.80
N VAL A 54 1.38 11.71 5.47
CA VAL A 54 0.16 11.10 6.01
C VAL A 54 0.53 9.95 6.94
N ASP A 55 0.14 10.03 8.21
CA ASP A 55 0.34 8.95 9.18
C ASP A 55 -0.76 7.88 9.03
N MET A 56 -0.33 6.64 8.76
CA MET A 56 -1.20 5.47 8.66
C MET A 56 -1.12 4.55 9.89
N THR A 57 -0.43 4.98 10.95
CA THR A 57 -0.27 4.19 12.19
C THR A 57 -1.62 3.99 12.88
N GLY A 58 -2.00 2.73 13.11
CA GLY A 58 -3.25 2.39 13.78
C GLY A 58 -4.51 2.58 12.92
N VAL A 59 -4.34 2.81 11.62
CA VAL A 59 -5.44 2.88 10.66
C VAL A 59 -6.21 1.54 10.62
N GLY A 60 -7.53 1.64 10.49
CA GLY A 60 -8.41 0.47 10.35
C GLY A 60 -8.01 -0.38 9.14
N LYS A 61 -8.14 -1.70 9.27
CA LYS A 61 -7.74 -2.65 8.21
C LYS A 61 -8.40 -2.33 6.88
N GLU A 62 -9.62 -1.80 6.88
CA GLU A 62 -10.39 -1.41 5.70
C GLU A 62 -9.70 -0.37 4.81
N HIS A 63 -8.83 0.47 5.37
CA HIS A 63 -8.06 1.46 4.62
C HIS A 63 -6.68 0.94 4.19
N PHE A 64 -6.31 -0.27 4.65
CA PHE A 64 -5.00 -0.89 4.44
C PHE A 64 -5.12 -2.28 3.80
N VAL A 65 -6.06 -2.42 2.85
CA VAL A 65 -6.32 -3.70 2.14
C VAL A 65 -5.59 -3.75 0.81
N SER A 66 -5.67 -2.66 0.04
CA SER A 66 -5.17 -2.59 -1.33
C SER A 66 -4.58 -1.21 -1.65
N ILE A 67 -3.94 -1.09 -2.81
CA ILE A 67 -3.44 0.21 -3.30
C ILE A 67 -4.59 1.22 -3.39
N ASP A 68 -5.78 0.78 -3.79
CA ASP A 68 -6.96 1.63 -3.88
C ASP A 68 -7.38 2.19 -2.53
N THR A 69 -7.42 1.36 -1.48
CA THR A 69 -7.82 1.81 -0.14
C THR A 69 -6.78 2.73 0.48
N ILE A 70 -5.49 2.42 0.28
CA ILE A 70 -4.37 3.24 0.76
C ILE A 70 -4.38 4.60 0.05
N ALA A 71 -4.51 4.61 -1.28
CA ALA A 71 -4.56 5.84 -2.05
C ALA A 71 -5.77 6.71 -1.68
N ALA A 72 -6.94 6.12 -1.45
CA ALA A 72 -8.11 6.84 -0.99
C ALA A 72 -7.87 7.50 0.37
N TYR A 73 -7.27 6.77 1.33
CA TYR A 73 -6.93 7.32 2.63
C TYR A 73 -5.94 8.49 2.53
N ILE A 74 -4.93 8.38 1.66
CA ILE A 74 -3.99 9.48 1.40
C ILE A 74 -4.72 10.69 0.81
N GLU A 75 -5.58 10.50 -0.19
CA GLU A 75 -6.31 11.60 -0.84
C GLU A 75 -7.26 12.32 0.14
N GLU A 76 -7.81 11.61 1.13
CA GLU A 76 -8.69 12.18 2.15
C GLU A 76 -7.95 12.95 3.27
N ASN A 77 -6.69 12.62 3.54
CA ASN A 77 -5.92 13.15 4.67
C ASN A 77 -4.75 14.06 4.27
N LYS A 78 -4.61 14.38 2.98
CA LYS A 78 -3.57 15.26 2.43
C LYS A 78 -3.91 16.75 2.53
#